data_AF-A0A973A8I7-F1
#
_entry.id   AF-A0A973A8I7-F1
#
_cell.length_a   1.000
_cell.length_b   1.000
_cell.length_c   1.000
_cell.angle_alpha   90.00
_cell.angle_beta   90.00
_cell.angle_gamma   90.00
#
_symmetry.space_group_name_H-M   'P 1'
#
loop_
_entity.id
_entity.type
_entity.pdbx_description
1 polymer ?
#
loop_
_entity_poly.entity_id
_entity_poly.type
_entity_poly.pdbx_seq_one_letter_code
_entity_poly.pdbx_strand_id
1 'polypeptide(L)'
;MLLKAAKYHAIDDLPVPFDAAVNIDETAGQVFAMLRPKRDWQLARYLQPKYPLIAQLEQKWQKSGEQTWASDNSPFMPYLLRTNEILIPVEPR
;
A
#
# COMPACT_ATOMS: atom_id res chain seq x y z
N MET A 1 9.43 -9.15 23.47
CA MET A 1 8.77 -8.49 22.32
C MET A 1 9.16 -7.02 22.37
N LEU A 2 10.16 -6.61 21.59
CA LEU A 2 10.64 -5.21 21.56
C LEU A 2 9.97 -4.52 20.37
N LEU A 3 8.88 -3.78 20.61
CA LEU A 3 8.51 -2.72 19.68
C LEU A 3 9.56 -1.62 19.84
N LYS A 4 10.54 -1.57 18.93
CA LYS A 4 11.27 -0.32 18.69
C LYS A 4 10.23 0.68 18.18
N ALA A 5 9.98 1.75 18.93
CA ALA A 5 9.27 2.90 18.41
C ALA A 5 10.01 3.36 17.14
N ALA A 6 9.30 3.37 16.00
CA ALA A 6 9.82 4.01 14.80
C ALA A 6 10.04 5.49 15.15
N LYS A 7 11.26 6.00 14.97
CA LYS A 7 11.50 7.44 15.09
C LYS A 7 10.83 8.10 13.90
N TYR A 8 9.90 9.02 14.17
CA TYR A 8 9.34 9.89 13.13
C TYR A 8 10.43 10.86 12.71
N HIS A 9 10.84 10.81 11.43
CA HIS A 9 11.75 11.78 10.85
C HIS A 9 10.91 12.88 10.18
N ALA A 10 11.17 14.14 10.54
CA ALA A 10 10.66 15.25 9.77
C ALA A 10 11.36 15.27 8.39
N ILE A 11 10.72 15.82 7.37
CA ILE A 11 11.32 15.90 6.04
C ILE A 11 12.68 16.63 6.07
N ASP A 12 12.80 17.64 6.94
CA ASP A 12 14.03 18.41 7.18
C ASP A 12 15.18 17.60 7.78
N ASP A 13 14.89 16.44 8.38
CA ASP A 13 15.87 15.53 9.00
C ASP A 13 16.24 14.36 8.07
N LEU A 14 15.68 14.30 6.86
CA LEU A 14 15.99 13.25 5.90
C LEU A 14 17.31 13.55 5.18
N PRO A 15 18.17 12.53 4.97
CA PRO A 15 19.39 12.72 4.18
C PRO A 15 19.04 13.05 2.73
N VAL A 16 19.79 13.96 2.13
CA VAL A 16 19.66 14.28 0.71
C VAL A 16 20.13 13.06 -0.10
N PRO A 17 19.31 12.53 -1.03
CA PRO A 17 19.73 11.44 -1.90
C PRO A 17 20.95 11.83 -2.75
N PHE A 18 21.93 10.93 -2.85
CA PHE A 18 23.10 11.14 -3.71
C PHE A 18 22.77 10.95 -5.20
N ASP A 19 21.73 10.17 -5.49
CA ASP A 19 21.28 9.87 -6.85
C ASP A 19 20.16 10.84 -7.25
N ALA A 20 20.36 11.57 -8.35
CA ALA A 20 19.40 12.54 -8.87
C ALA A 20 18.10 11.90 -9.39
N ALA A 21 18.07 10.58 -9.58
CA ALA A 21 16.84 9.86 -9.90
C ALA A 21 15.93 9.63 -8.69
N VAL A 22 16.43 9.85 -7.47
CA VAL A 22 15.70 9.62 -6.23
C VAL A 22 15.20 10.95 -5.69
N ASN A 23 13.88 11.11 -5.66
CA ASN A 23 13.20 12.27 -5.08
C ASN A 23 12.49 11.87 -3.78
N ILE A 24 12.40 12.81 -2.85
CA ILE A 24 11.64 12.68 -1.61
C ILE A 24 10.42 13.59 -1.74
N ASP A 25 9.25 12.98 -1.79
CA ASP A 25 7.98 13.69 -1.89
C ASP A 25 7.23 13.62 -0.56
N GLU A 26 6.80 14.78 -0.04
CA GLU A 26 5.90 14.82 1.11
C GLU A 26 4.48 14.48 0.65
N THR A 27 3.89 13.45 1.26
CA THR A 27 2.51 13.04 0.98
C THR A 27 1.70 13.14 2.27
N ALA A 28 0.51 13.75 2.19
CA ALA A 28 -0.41 13.81 3.32
C ALA A 28 -0.80 12.41 3.79
N GLY A 29 -1.06 12.27 5.09
CA GLY A 29 -1.57 11.02 5.65
C GLY A 29 -2.89 10.62 4.99
N GLN A 30 -2.94 9.42 4.42
CA GLN A 30 -4.10 8.89 3.70
C GLN A 30 -4.63 7.62 4.35
N VAL A 31 -5.94 7.39 4.22
CA VAL A 31 -6.59 6.15 4.64
C VAL A 31 -6.72 5.23 3.44
N PHE A 32 -6.34 3.97 3.61
CA PHE A 32 -6.41 2.97 2.55
C PHE A 32 -7.25 1.79 2.99
N ALA A 33 -8.11 1.33 2.10
CA ALA A 33 -8.66 0.00 2.18
C ALA A 33 -7.64 -1.00 1.61
N MET A 34 -7.23 -1.95 2.45
CA MET A 34 -6.22 -2.94 2.10
C MET A 34 -6.83 -4.27 1.70
N LEU A 35 -6.27 -4.85 0.64
CA LEU A 35 -6.65 -6.15 0.12
C LEU A 35 -5.45 -7.09 0.11
N ARG A 36 -5.49 -8.12 0.96
CA ARG A 36 -4.47 -9.17 1.00
C ARG A 36 -4.97 -10.45 0.33
N PRO A 37 -4.51 -10.78 -0.89
CA PRO A 37 -4.77 -12.05 -1.55
C PRO A 37 -4.01 -13.18 -0.85
N LYS A 38 -4.56 -14.39 -0.89
CA LYS A 38 -3.83 -15.60 -0.50
C LYS A 38 -2.90 -16.02 -1.65
N ARG A 39 -1.81 -16.72 -1.29
CA ARG A 39 -0.61 -17.06 -2.09
C ARG A 39 -0.83 -17.64 -3.49
N ASP A 40 -2.03 -18.07 -3.83
CA ASP A 40 -2.36 -18.50 -5.17
C ASP A 40 -3.15 -17.36 -5.85
N TRP A 41 -2.62 -16.79 -6.94
CA TRP A 41 -3.35 -16.58 -8.21
C TRP A 41 -2.92 -15.35 -9.02
N GLN A 42 -3.12 -15.53 -10.33
CA GLN A 42 -2.85 -14.61 -11.43
C GLN A 42 -3.57 -13.27 -11.25
N LEU A 43 -2.78 -12.19 -11.34
CA LEU A 43 -3.16 -10.77 -11.35
C LEU A 43 -4.47 -10.45 -12.09
N ALA A 44 -4.72 -11.16 -13.21
CA ALA A 44 -5.90 -11.00 -14.06
C ALA A 44 -7.24 -11.31 -13.36
N ARG A 45 -7.26 -12.23 -12.38
CA ARG A 45 -8.49 -12.54 -11.60
C ARG A 45 -8.84 -11.46 -10.57
N TYR A 46 -7.92 -10.54 -10.29
CA TYR A 46 -8.14 -9.43 -9.36
C TYR A 46 -8.70 -8.18 -10.04
N LEU A 47 -8.29 -7.95 -11.29
CA LEU A 47 -8.84 -6.90 -12.14
C LEU A 47 -10.31 -7.18 -12.53
N GLN A 48 -10.76 -8.45 -12.46
CA GLN A 48 -12.18 -8.73 -12.50
C GLN A 48 -12.81 -8.33 -11.17
N PRO A 49 -13.80 -7.43 -11.18
CA PRO A 49 -14.14 -6.63 -10.02
C PRO A 49 -14.61 -7.54 -8.89
N LYS A 50 -13.84 -7.62 -7.80
CA LYS A 50 -14.35 -8.20 -6.56
C LYS A 50 -15.31 -7.18 -5.92
N TYR A 51 -16.50 -7.13 -6.51
CA TYR A 51 -17.70 -6.45 -6.05
C TYR A 51 -17.97 -6.57 -4.54
N PRO A 52 -17.69 -7.67 -3.82
CA PRO A 52 -18.09 -7.76 -2.42
C PRO A 52 -17.35 -6.79 -1.50
N LEU A 53 -16.05 -6.57 -1.72
CA LEU A 53 -15.26 -5.73 -0.82
C LEU A 53 -15.43 -4.24 -1.17
N ILE A 54 -15.50 -3.91 -2.46
CA ILE A 54 -15.87 -2.56 -2.90
C ILE A 54 -17.30 -2.23 -2.44
N ALA A 55 -18.27 -3.14 -2.59
CA ALA A 55 -19.65 -2.90 -2.15
C ALA A 55 -19.78 -2.75 -0.63
N GLN A 56 -18.97 -3.47 0.16
CA GLN A 56 -18.93 -3.28 1.61
C GLN A 56 -18.24 -1.97 2.01
N LEU A 57 -17.19 -1.56 1.28
CA LEU A 57 -16.55 -0.26 1.49
C LEU A 57 -17.53 0.88 1.19
N GLU A 58 -18.27 0.82 0.09
CA GLU A 58 -19.21 1.87 -0.36
C GLU A 58 -20.32 2.21 0.64
N GLN A 59 -20.57 1.36 1.64
CA GLN A 59 -21.52 1.64 2.72
C GLN A 59 -21.03 2.74 3.67
N LYS A 60 -19.71 2.90 3.84
CA LYS A 60 -19.11 3.83 4.82
C LYS A 60 -17.97 4.68 4.25
N TRP A 61 -17.41 4.27 3.13
CA TRP A 61 -16.18 4.79 2.56
C TRP A 61 -16.34 4.98 1.05
N GLN A 62 -15.80 6.06 0.52
CA GLN A 62 -15.74 6.32 -0.92
C GLN A 62 -14.30 6.26 -1.39
N LYS A 63 -14.07 5.83 -2.63
CA LYS A 63 -12.73 5.84 -3.24
C LYS A 63 -12.29 7.28 -3.48
N SER A 64 -11.09 7.64 -3.06
CA SER A 64 -10.53 8.98 -3.22
C SER A 64 -9.41 9.06 -4.27
N GLY A 65 -9.02 7.94 -4.88
CA GLY A 65 -7.95 7.92 -5.89
C GLY A 65 -7.71 6.55 -6.52
N GLU A 66 -6.59 6.44 -7.23
CA GLU A 66 -6.20 5.21 -7.92
C GLU A 66 -5.62 4.16 -6.97
N GLN A 67 -5.87 2.89 -7.30
CA GLN A 67 -5.31 1.78 -6.56
C GLN A 67 -3.79 1.68 -6.76
N THR A 68 -3.07 1.38 -5.70
CA THR A 68 -1.61 1.20 -5.71
C THR A 68 -1.24 -0.16 -5.12
N TRP A 69 -0.13 -0.73 -5.58
CA TRP A 69 0.39 -1.99 -5.09
C TRP A 69 1.39 -1.73 -3.95
N ALA A 70 1.10 -2.30 -2.78
CA ALA A 70 2.07 -2.45 -1.70
C ALA A 70 2.62 -3.87 -1.76
N SER A 71 3.50 -4.10 -2.74
CA SER A 71 4.21 -5.37 -2.84
C SER A 71 5.48 -5.29 -2.00
N ASP A 72 5.59 -6.10 -0.96
CA ASP A 72 6.89 -6.35 -0.32
C ASP A 72 7.72 -7.23 -1.26
N ASN A 73 8.28 -6.57 -2.27
CA ASN A 73 9.00 -7.18 -3.37
C ASN A 73 10.51 -7.14 -3.14
N SER A 74 10.93 -7.24 -1.87
CA SER A 74 12.35 -7.28 -1.52
C SER A 74 13.07 -8.32 -2.40
N PRO A 75 14.19 -7.95 -3.05
CA PRO A 75 14.92 -8.86 -3.93
C PRO A 75 15.43 -10.10 -3.17
N PHE A 76 15.49 -10.04 -1.84
CA PHE A 76 15.96 -11.11 -0.97
C PHE A 76 14.83 -12.02 -0.42
N MET A 77 13.55 -11.71 -0.69
CA MET A 77 12.42 -12.49 -0.19
C MET A 77 12.01 -13.58 -1.21
N PRO A 78 12.02 -14.89 -0.85
CA PRO A 78 11.54 -15.95 -1.73
C PRO A 78 10.08 -15.73 -2.14
N TYR A 79 9.73 -16.00 -3.40
CA TYR A 79 8.38 -15.72 -3.93
C TYR A 79 7.26 -16.39 -3.13
N LEU A 80 7.51 -17.59 -2.59
CA LEU A 80 6.55 -18.31 -1.76
C LEU A 80 6.22 -17.55 -0.47
N LEU A 81 7.12 -16.69 0.02
CA LEU A 81 6.91 -15.88 1.22
C LEU A 81 6.38 -14.47 0.92
N ARG A 82 6.33 -14.07 -0.35
CA ARG A 82 5.86 -12.72 -0.73
C ARG A 82 4.37 -12.58 -0.44
N THR A 83 4.02 -11.40 0.05
CA THR A 83 2.63 -10.96 0.22
C THR A 83 2.47 -9.71 -0.65
N ASN A 84 1.62 -9.79 -1.67
CA ASN A 84 1.27 -8.62 -2.46
C ASN A 84 0.02 -8.01 -1.87
N GLU A 85 0.03 -6.73 -1.53
CA GLU A 85 -1.16 -6.04 -1.03
C GLU A 85 -1.63 -5.01 -2.06
N ILE A 86 -2.94 -4.85 -2.22
CA ILE A 86 -3.53 -3.79 -3.05
C ILE A 86 -4.12 -2.78 -2.08
N LEU A 87 -3.71 -1.52 -2.24
CA LEU A 87 -4.16 -0.39 -1.47
C LEU A 87 -5.09 0.46 -2.33
N ILE A 88 -6.30 0.71 -1.84
CA ILE A 88 -7.26 1.61 -2.48
C ILE A 88 -7.43 2.82 -1.55
N PRO A 89 -7.05 4.03 -1.95
CA PRO A 89 -7.26 5.23 -1.13
C PRO A 89 -8.76 5.48 -0.96
N VAL A 90 -9.17 5.73 0.28
CA VAL A 90 -10.57 5.93 0.66
C VAL A 90 -10.73 7.09 1.63
N GLU A 91 -11.92 7.68 1.62
CA GLU A 91 -12.34 8.72 2.55
C GLU A 91 -13.69 8.35 3.16
N PRO A 92 -14.01 8.81 4.39
CA PRO A 92 -15.35 8.69 4.94
C PRO A 92 -16.34 9.34 3.97
N ARG A 93 -17.51 8.72 3.82
CA ARG A 93 -18.60 9.29 3.02
C ARG A 93 -19.31 10.42 3.77
#